data_AF-A0AAW1XS54-F1
#
_entry.id   AF-A0AAW1XS54-F1
#
_cell.length_a   1.000
_cell.length_b   1.000
_cell.length_c   1.000
_cell.angle_alpha   90.00
_cell.angle_beta   90.00
_cell.angle_gamma   90.00
#
_symmetry.space_group_name_H-M   'P 1'
#
loop_
_entity.id
_entity.type
_entity.pdbx_description
1 polymer ?
#
loop_
_entity_poly.entity_id
_entity_poly.type
_entity_poly.pdbx_seq_one_letter_code
_entity_poly.pdbx_strand_id
1 'polypeptide(L)'
;MEKVVTDAEELPKAIVRRVVKDKLSHCSKGDGDLNVHKDALMAFSESARIFIHYLSATANDICKGSKRQTINGDDVLKALEDIEFPEFVEPLRASLEELRETNAGKKAGTSKAKEVKTKQVKTKEVKKKRKLEEPSRKEEKEDEDNQDEDGGDGTSESSDKA
;
A
#
# COMPACT_ATOMS: atom_id res chain seq x y z
N MET A 1 13.19 -14.46 -35.23
CA MET A 1 13.01 -15.59 -34.30
C MET A 1 11.95 -15.18 -33.30
N GLU A 2 10.83 -15.88 -33.36
CA GLU A 2 9.60 -15.65 -32.61
C GLU A 2 9.80 -16.00 -31.12
N LYS A 3 8.99 -15.36 -30.28
CA LYS A 3 9.26 -14.95 -28.90
C LYS A 3 9.49 -16.08 -27.89
N VAL A 4 10.44 -15.88 -26.97
CA VAL A 4 10.37 -16.48 -25.63
C VAL A 4 9.33 -15.68 -24.84
N VAL A 5 8.07 -16.08 -24.95
CA VAL A 5 7.11 -15.78 -23.87
C VAL A 5 7.57 -16.63 -22.70
N THR A 6 8.06 -16.00 -21.64
CA THR A 6 8.46 -16.73 -20.44
C THR A 6 7.22 -17.36 -19.80
N ASP A 7 7.27 -18.65 -19.45
CA ASP A 7 6.18 -19.38 -18.76
C ASP A 7 5.60 -18.63 -17.54
N ALA A 8 6.38 -17.70 -16.95
CA ALA A 8 5.96 -16.84 -15.85
C ALA A 8 4.78 -15.89 -16.18
N GLU A 9 4.52 -15.59 -17.45
CA GLU A 9 3.42 -14.72 -17.87
C GLU A 9 2.14 -15.49 -18.23
N GLU A 10 2.16 -16.82 -18.15
CA GLU A 10 1.00 -17.64 -18.49
C GLU A 10 0.08 -17.84 -17.28
N LEU A 11 -1.21 -17.53 -17.46
CA LEU A 11 -2.23 -17.81 -16.45
C LEU A 11 -2.44 -19.33 -16.32
N PRO A 12 -2.74 -19.86 -15.11
CA PRO A 12 -3.02 -21.28 -14.95
C PRO A 12 -4.15 -21.75 -15.86
N LYS A 13 -3.82 -22.60 -16.83
CA LYS A 13 -4.76 -23.12 -17.86
C LYS A 13 -6.04 -23.72 -17.25
N ALA A 14 -5.93 -24.34 -16.08
CA ALA A 14 -7.08 -24.89 -15.36
C ALA A 14 -8.08 -23.82 -14.90
N ILE A 15 -7.60 -22.65 -14.46
CA ILE A 15 -8.43 -21.53 -14.02
C ILE A 15 -9.12 -20.89 -15.23
N VAL A 16 -8.37 -20.63 -16.31
CA VAL A 16 -8.93 -20.09 -17.57
C VAL A 16 -10.04 -21.02 -18.08
N ARG A 17 -9.76 -22.34 -18.18
CA ARG A 17 -10.75 -23.34 -18.60
C ARG A 17 -12.00 -23.32 -17.72
N ARG A 18 -11.84 -23.24 -16.40
CA ARG A 18 -12.96 -23.20 -15.46
C ARG A 18 -13.85 -21.98 -15.69
N VAL A 19 -13.26 -20.79 -15.79
CA VAL A 19 -14.01 -19.53 -16.03
C VAL A 19 -14.75 -19.58 -17.36
N VAL A 20 -14.09 -20.02 -18.43
CA VAL A 20 -14.71 -20.12 -19.76
C VAL A 20 -15.87 -21.10 -19.75
N LYS A 21 -15.69 -22.32 -19.23
CA LYS A 21 -16.77 -23.32 -19.14
C LYS A 21 -17.94 -22.83 -18.29
N ASP A 22 -17.66 -22.23 -17.14
CA ASP A 22 -18.65 -21.66 -16.23
C ASP A 22 -19.53 -20.62 -16.96
N LYS A 23 -18.92 -19.61 -17.59
CA LYS A 23 -19.66 -18.58 -18.32
C LYS A 23 -20.44 -19.12 -19.51
N LEU A 24 -19.85 -20.03 -20.29
CA LEU A 24 -20.56 -20.65 -21.42
C LEU A 24 -21.75 -21.50 -20.96
N SER A 25 -21.63 -22.20 -19.82
CA SER A 25 -22.73 -23.00 -19.27
C SER A 25 -23.91 -22.15 -18.81
N HIS A 26 -23.66 -20.92 -18.33
CA HIS A 26 -24.73 -19.97 -18.03
C HIS A 26 -25.40 -19.38 -19.28
N CYS A 27 -24.67 -19.28 -20.40
CA CYS A 27 -25.22 -18.77 -21.66
C CYS A 27 -26.03 -19.82 -22.42
N SER A 28 -25.65 -21.10 -22.33
CA SER A 28 -26.37 -22.20 -22.96
C SER A 28 -27.53 -22.65 -22.07
N LYS A 29 -28.77 -22.35 -22.48
CA LYS A 29 -30.00 -22.82 -21.81
C LYS A 29 -30.23 -24.35 -21.90
N GLY A 30 -29.25 -25.10 -22.40
CA GLY A 30 -29.32 -26.55 -22.58
C GLY A 30 -28.56 -27.29 -21.48
N ASP A 31 -29.16 -28.38 -20.98
CA ASP A 31 -28.67 -29.24 -19.89
C ASP A 31 -27.45 -30.12 -20.28
N GLY A 32 -26.67 -29.69 -21.28
CA GLY A 32 -25.57 -30.45 -21.86
C GLY A 32 -24.19 -29.96 -21.43
N ASP A 33 -23.26 -30.88 -21.16
CA ASP A 33 -21.86 -30.54 -20.90
C ASP A 33 -21.22 -29.91 -22.14
N LEU A 34 -20.80 -28.64 -22.01
CA LEU A 34 -20.16 -27.91 -23.10
C LEU A 34 -18.69 -28.32 -23.22
N ASN A 35 -18.32 -28.83 -24.39
CA ASN A 35 -16.95 -29.14 -24.72
C ASN A 35 -16.30 -27.96 -25.47
N VAL A 36 -15.21 -27.42 -24.92
CA VAL A 36 -14.49 -26.28 -25.48
C VAL A 36 -13.21 -26.80 -26.14
N HIS A 37 -12.99 -26.43 -27.41
CA HIS A 37 -11.80 -26.85 -28.15
C HIS A 37 -10.52 -26.32 -27.51
N LYS A 38 -9.42 -27.08 -27.62
CA LYS A 38 -8.12 -26.69 -27.04
C LYS A 38 -7.63 -25.35 -27.59
N ASP A 39 -7.80 -25.12 -28.89
CA ASP A 39 -7.38 -23.87 -29.54
C ASP A 39 -8.18 -22.66 -29.03
N ALA A 40 -9.48 -22.85 -28.74
CA ALA A 40 -10.29 -21.79 -28.14
C ALA A 40 -9.79 -21.45 -26.72
N LEU A 41 -9.43 -22.46 -25.92
CA LEU A 41 -8.85 -22.24 -24.59
C LEU A 41 -7.50 -21.52 -24.68
N MET A 42 -6.65 -21.85 -25.65
CA MET A 42 -5.38 -21.12 -25.89
C MET A 42 -5.64 -19.68 -26.29
N ALA A 43 -6.63 -19.43 -27.16
CA ALA A 43 -7.03 -18.08 -27.54
C ALA A 43 -7.52 -17.26 -26.34
N PHE A 44 -8.31 -17.85 -25.43
CA PHE A 44 -8.71 -17.17 -24.19
C PHE A 44 -7.53 -16.86 -23.27
N SER A 45 -6.58 -17.78 -23.11
CA SER A 45 -5.36 -17.55 -22.31
C SER A 45 -4.55 -16.38 -22.86
N GLU A 46 -4.30 -16.36 -24.17
CA GLU A 46 -3.52 -15.29 -24.80
C GLU A 46 -4.29 -13.96 -24.78
N SER A 47 -5.61 -13.98 -25.02
CA SER A 47 -6.46 -12.79 -24.93
C SER A 47 -6.47 -12.19 -23.52
N ALA A 48 -6.54 -13.03 -22.48
CA ALA A 48 -6.47 -12.57 -21.09
C ALA A 48 -5.12 -11.92 -20.77
N ARG A 49 -4.02 -12.49 -21.28
CA ARG A 49 -2.68 -11.90 -21.14
C ARG A 49 -2.59 -10.53 -21.82
N ILE A 50 -3.04 -10.46 -23.08
CA ILE A 50 -3.08 -9.21 -23.84
C ILE A 50 -3.95 -8.16 -23.13
N PHE A 51 -5.10 -8.57 -22.60
CA PHE A 51 -6.00 -7.70 -21.84
C PHE A 51 -5.31 -7.10 -20.61
N ILE A 52 -4.60 -7.92 -19.81
CA ILE A 52 -3.86 -7.43 -18.65
C ILE A 52 -2.82 -6.39 -19.07
N HIS A 53 -2.07 -6.65 -20.15
CA HIS A 53 -1.05 -5.72 -20.64
C HIS A 53 -1.66 -4.43 -21.15
N TYR A 54 -2.75 -4.53 -21.92
CA TYR A 54 -3.44 -3.38 -22.48
C TYR A 54 -4.04 -2.50 -21.38
N LEU A 55 -4.79 -3.08 -20.44
CA LEU A 55 -5.35 -2.35 -19.31
C LEU A 55 -4.25 -1.68 -18.46
N SER A 56 -3.15 -2.40 -18.19
CA SER A 56 -2.03 -1.86 -17.41
C SER A 56 -1.34 -0.69 -18.13
N ALA A 57 -1.18 -0.78 -19.45
CA ALA A 57 -0.59 0.29 -20.26
C ALA A 57 -1.49 1.54 -20.26
N THR A 58 -2.79 1.37 -20.49
CA THR A 58 -3.75 2.49 -20.47
C THR A 58 -3.81 3.16 -19.10
N ALA A 59 -3.88 2.38 -18.01
CA ALA A 59 -3.86 2.91 -16.65
C ALA A 59 -2.55 3.65 -16.33
N ASN A 60 -1.42 3.17 -16.83
CA ASN A 60 -0.12 3.82 -16.70
C ASN A 60 -0.08 5.17 -17.44
N ASP A 61 -0.67 5.26 -18.63
CA ASP A 61 -0.73 6.51 -19.39
C ASP A 61 -1.61 7.56 -18.70
N ILE A 62 -2.74 7.14 -18.11
CA ILE A 62 -3.61 8.01 -17.28
C ILE A 62 -2.86 8.51 -16.04
N CYS A 63 -2.12 7.62 -15.37
CA CYS A 63 -1.30 7.94 -14.20
C CYS A 63 -0.22 8.98 -14.54
N LYS A 64 0.50 8.77 -15.65
CA LYS A 64 1.53 9.69 -16.16
C LYS A 64 0.94 11.02 -16.59
N GLY A 65 -0.22 11.02 -17.26
CA GLY A 65 -0.97 12.24 -17.60
C GLY A 65 -1.34 13.06 -16.37
N SER A 66 -1.58 12.39 -15.24
CA SER A 66 -1.80 13.01 -13.92
C SER A 66 -0.52 13.40 -13.18
N LYS A 67 0.66 13.32 -13.82
CA LYS A 67 2.00 13.56 -13.23
C LYS A 67 2.33 12.67 -12.02
N ARG A 68 1.70 11.50 -11.91
CA ARG A 68 1.98 10.50 -10.86
C ARG A 68 2.91 9.41 -11.41
N GLN A 69 3.64 8.76 -10.48
CA GLN A 69 4.51 7.62 -10.78
C GLN A 69 3.95 6.29 -10.24
N THR A 70 2.86 6.35 -9.48
CA THR A 70 2.22 5.19 -8.88
C THR A 70 0.78 5.12 -9.36
N ILE A 71 0.47 4.04 -10.08
CA ILE A 71 -0.89 3.72 -10.54
C ILE A 71 -1.75 3.46 -9.30
N ASN A 72 -2.92 4.09 -9.25
CA ASN A 72 -3.92 3.86 -8.21
C ASN A 72 -5.18 3.18 -8.78
N GLY A 73 -6.17 2.90 -7.92
CA GLY A 73 -7.42 2.26 -8.35
C GLY A 73 -8.23 3.11 -9.33
N ASP A 74 -8.20 4.44 -9.19
CA ASP A 74 -8.96 5.34 -10.06
C ASP A 74 -8.40 5.35 -11.49
N ASP A 75 -7.09 5.18 -11.66
CA ASP A 75 -6.46 5.02 -12.97
C ASP A 75 -6.97 3.79 -13.70
N VAL A 76 -7.09 2.67 -12.99
CA VAL A 76 -7.59 1.41 -13.55
C VAL A 76 -9.07 1.53 -13.91
N LEU A 77 -9.88 2.18 -13.06
CA LEU A 77 -11.30 2.40 -13.32
C LEU A 77 -11.53 3.30 -14.55
N LYS A 78 -10.76 4.37 -14.69
CA LYS A 78 -10.81 5.22 -15.90
C LYS A 78 -10.30 4.48 -17.14
N ALA A 79 -9.24 3.69 -16.99
CA ALA A 79 -8.73 2.89 -18.09
C ALA A 79 -9.80 1.93 -18.64
N LEU A 80 -10.62 1.32 -17.78
CA LEU A 80 -11.75 0.48 -18.19
C LEU A 80 -12.79 1.23 -19.03
N GLU A 81 -13.03 2.51 -18.73
CA GLU A 81 -13.89 3.36 -19.56
C GLU A 81 -13.24 3.64 -20.92
N ASP A 82 -11.94 3.95 -20.95
CA ASP A 82 -11.19 4.25 -22.18
C ASP A 82 -11.02 3.02 -23.10
N ILE A 83 -10.90 1.82 -22.52
CA ILE A 83 -10.79 0.55 -23.28
C ILE A 83 -12.16 -0.06 -23.63
N GLU A 84 -13.24 0.69 -23.46
CA GLU A 84 -14.62 0.31 -23.83
C GLU A 84 -15.20 -0.87 -23.03
N PHE A 85 -14.83 -1.00 -21.75
CA PHE A 85 -15.43 -1.95 -20.79
C PHE A 85 -16.09 -1.24 -19.60
N PRO A 86 -17.00 -0.27 -19.81
CA PRO A 86 -17.64 0.49 -18.73
C PRO A 86 -18.47 -0.38 -17.78
N GLU A 87 -18.97 -1.54 -18.24
CA GLU A 87 -19.75 -2.48 -17.43
C GLU A 87 -18.95 -3.09 -16.28
N PHE A 88 -17.61 -3.02 -16.31
CA PHE A 88 -16.75 -3.53 -15.24
C PHE A 88 -16.49 -2.49 -14.14
N VAL A 89 -16.77 -1.21 -14.37
CA VAL A 89 -16.43 -0.11 -13.44
C VAL A 89 -17.17 -0.25 -12.12
N GLU A 90 -18.50 -0.38 -12.17
CA GLU A 90 -19.33 -0.44 -10.95
C GLU A 90 -19.05 -1.70 -10.11
N PRO A 91 -19.00 -2.92 -10.68
CA PRO A 91 -18.61 -4.12 -9.93
C PRO A 91 -17.20 -4.01 -9.31
N LEU A 92 -16.25 -3.39 -10.02
CA LEU A 92 -14.88 -3.25 -9.53
C LEU A 92 -14.77 -2.19 -8.42
N ARG A 93 -15.54 -1.10 -8.50
CA ARG A 93 -15.64 -0.10 -7.41
C ARG A 93 -16.14 -0.72 -6.12
N ALA A 94 -17.22 -1.49 -6.19
CA ALA A 94 -17.75 -2.20 -5.02
C ALA A 94 -16.71 -3.14 -4.40
N SER A 95 -16.01 -3.92 -5.23
CA SER A 95 -14.94 -4.82 -4.77
C SER A 95 -13.76 -4.07 -4.11
N LEU A 96 -13.44 -2.89 -4.64
CA LEU A 96 -12.36 -2.04 -4.11
C LEU A 96 -12.73 -1.42 -2.75
N GLU A 97 -14.01 -1.07 -2.54
CA GLU A 97 -14.52 -0.61 -1.25
C GLU A 97 -14.45 -1.72 -0.20
N GLU A 98 -14.97 -2.92 -0.50
CA GLU A 98 -14.88 -4.09 0.39
C GLU A 98 -13.43 -4.42 0.78
N LEU A 99 -12.49 -4.32 -0.17
CA LEU A 99 -11.07 -4.53 0.08
C LEU A 99 -10.50 -3.47 1.02
N ARG A 100 -10.90 -2.20 0.89
CA ARG A 100 -10.46 -1.12 1.77
C ARG A 100 -10.98 -1.32 3.20
N GLU A 101 -12.25 -1.69 3.36
CA GLU A 101 -12.85 -1.99 4.66
C GLU A 101 -12.15 -3.17 5.36
N THR A 102 -11.95 -4.26 4.63
CA THR A 102 -11.24 -5.45 5.14
C THR A 102 -9.82 -5.12 5.58
N ASN A 103 -9.12 -4.28 4.82
CA ASN A 103 -7.76 -3.85 5.15
C ASN A 103 -7.71 -2.86 6.33
N ALA A 104 -8.73 -2.01 6.49
CA ALA A 104 -8.87 -1.14 7.65
C ALA A 104 -9.09 -1.96 8.94
N GLY A 105 -9.93 -3.00 8.89
CA GLY A 105 -10.15 -3.92 10.01
C GLY A 105 -8.89 -4.67 10.45
N LYS A 106 -8.05 -5.10 9.49
CA LYS A 106 -6.75 -5.75 9.76
C LYS A 106 -5.72 -4.79 10.38
N LYS A 107 -5.72 -3.51 9.98
CA LYS A 107 -4.88 -2.47 10.60
C LYS A 107 -5.34 -2.12 12.02
N ALA A 108 -6.65 -2.12 12.29
CA ALA A 108 -7.17 -1.90 13.65
C ALA A 108 -6.79 -3.05 14.62
N GLY A 109 -6.70 -4.29 14.13
CA GLY A 109 -6.24 -5.45 14.91
C GLY A 109 -4.75 -5.42 15.26
N THR A 110 -3.90 -4.84 14.41
CA THR A 110 -2.45 -4.73 14.66
C THR A 110 -2.07 -3.53 15.54
N SER A 111 -2.89 -2.48 15.58
CA SER A 111 -2.71 -1.35 16.51
C SER A 111 -2.93 -1.73 17.98
N LYS A 112 -3.79 -2.72 18.28
CA LYS A 112 -3.97 -3.23 19.65
C LYS A 112 -2.76 -4.01 20.18
N ALA A 113 -1.89 -4.53 19.32
CA ALA A 113 -0.67 -5.23 19.75
C ALA A 113 0.51 -4.28 20.06
N LYS A 114 0.48 -3.03 19.57
CA LYS A 114 1.58 -2.06 19.77
C LYS A 114 1.41 -1.17 21.00
N GLU A 115 0.19 -1.05 21.57
CA GLU A 115 -0.02 -0.28 22.81
C GLU A 115 0.36 -1.07 24.09
N VAL A 116 0.41 -2.40 24.04
CA VAL A 116 0.75 -3.22 25.23
C VAL A 116 2.26 -3.25 25.51
N LYS A 117 3.13 -3.09 24.50
CA LYS A 117 4.59 -3.14 24.70
C LYS A 117 5.23 -1.83 25.19
N THR A 118 4.60 -0.67 25.06
CA THR A 118 5.16 0.60 25.57
C THR A 118 4.85 0.84 27.05
N LYS A 119 3.82 0.19 27.63
CA LYS A 119 3.44 0.34 29.04
C LYS A 119 4.20 -0.58 30.02
N GLN A 120 4.94 -1.59 29.54
CA GLN A 120 5.72 -2.51 30.42
C GLN A 120 7.18 -2.12 30.69
N VAL A 121 7.78 -1.19 29.94
CA VAL A 121 9.17 -0.76 30.22
C VAL A 121 9.23 0.35 31.27
N LYS A 122 8.18 1.19 31.41
CA LYS A 122 8.19 2.33 32.35
C LYS A 122 7.88 1.98 33.82
N THR A 123 7.52 0.74 34.15
CA THR A 123 7.11 0.36 35.51
C THR A 123 8.21 -0.28 36.37
N LYS A 124 9.39 -0.57 35.83
CA LYS A 124 10.46 -1.25 36.60
C LYS A 124 11.51 -0.33 37.25
N GLU A 125 11.68 0.91 36.80
CA GLU A 125 12.74 1.80 37.37
C GLU A 125 12.33 2.61 38.62
N VAL A 126 11.03 2.75 38.92
CA VAL A 126 10.57 3.66 40.01
C VAL A 126 10.55 2.99 41.40
N LYS A 127 10.74 1.66 41.51
CA LYS A 127 10.53 0.92 42.78
C LYS A 127 11.76 0.73 43.69
N LYS A 128 12.96 1.21 43.35
CA LYS A 128 14.17 0.96 44.18
C LYS A 128 14.60 2.09 45.13
N LYS A 129 14.05 3.30 45.09
CA LYS A 129 14.63 4.45 45.84
C LYS A 129 13.75 5.12 46.91
N ARG A 130 12.76 4.44 47.49
CA ARG A 130 11.98 5.02 48.61
C ARG A 130 11.97 4.12 49.84
N LYS A 131 13.02 4.20 50.64
CA LYS A 131 13.05 3.84 52.07
C LYS A 131 14.05 4.78 52.75
N LEU A 132 13.66 5.32 53.91
CA LEU A 132 14.29 6.38 54.74
C LEU A 132 13.92 7.80 54.28
N GLU A 133 13.47 8.75 55.09
CA GLU A 133 12.84 8.82 56.42
C GLU A 133 12.25 10.26 56.51
N GLU A 134 11.35 10.52 57.46
CA GLU A 134 10.52 11.73 57.57
C GLU A 134 11.22 12.89 58.36
N PRO A 135 10.59 14.02 58.75
CA PRO A 135 10.76 15.35 58.12
C PRO A 135 11.25 16.49 59.06
N SER A 136 11.70 17.61 58.50
CA SER A 136 11.76 18.95 59.13
C SER A 136 12.35 19.96 58.14
N ARG A 137 12.16 21.29 58.17
CA ARG A 137 11.25 22.28 58.76
C ARG A 137 11.99 23.61 58.45
N LYS A 138 11.28 24.70 58.09
CA LYS A 138 11.78 26.11 58.01
C LYS A 138 12.86 26.37 56.93
N GLU A 139 13.14 27.57 56.44
CA GLU A 139 12.62 28.93 56.52
C GLU A 139 13.19 29.67 55.28
N GLU A 140 12.92 30.96 55.23
CA GLU A 140 12.91 31.91 54.13
C GLU A 140 14.28 32.39 53.60
N LYS A 141 14.21 33.26 52.57
CA LYS A 141 15.11 34.40 52.18
C LYS A 141 16.24 34.11 51.17
N GLU A 142 16.20 34.75 49.99
CA GLU A 142 16.79 36.09 49.64
C GLU A 142 18.33 35.96 49.67
N ASP A 143 19.12 36.17 48.59
CA ASP A 143 19.38 37.40 47.81
C ASP A 143 20.28 37.02 46.59
N GLU A 144 20.04 37.59 45.40
CA GLU A 144 20.79 38.67 44.71
C GLU A 144 22.03 38.26 43.90
N ASP A 145 22.08 38.86 42.68
CA ASP A 145 23.23 39.27 41.84
C ASP A 145 24.31 38.24 41.46
N ASN A 146 24.88 38.24 40.25
CA ASN A 146 25.22 39.30 39.31
C ASN A 146 25.40 38.63 37.92
N GLN A 147 25.06 39.28 36.79
CA GLN A 147 25.99 39.96 35.85
C GLN A 147 27.34 39.24 35.65
N ASP A 148 27.95 39.13 34.49
CA ASP A 148 27.71 39.55 33.11
C ASP A 148 28.87 38.91 32.29
N GLU A 149 28.88 39.19 30.99
CA GLU A 149 30.02 39.13 30.06
C GLU A 149 30.19 37.80 29.30
N ASP A 150 29.83 37.79 28.01
CA ASP A 150 30.62 38.28 26.86
C ASP A 150 31.66 37.22 26.47
N GLY A 151 31.90 36.84 25.22
CA GLY A 151 31.57 37.32 23.90
C GLY A 151 32.43 36.48 22.94
N GLY A 152 32.08 36.38 21.67
CA GLY A 152 32.92 35.66 20.70
C GLY A 152 32.23 35.28 19.41
N ASP A 153 31.87 36.30 18.64
CA ASP A 153 31.44 36.25 17.23
C ASP A 153 32.57 35.79 16.30
N GLY A 154 32.18 35.28 15.12
CA GLY A 154 33.10 34.89 14.06
C GLY A 154 33.62 36.06 13.23
N THR A 155 34.41 35.75 12.20
CA THR A 155 34.31 36.25 10.82
C THR A 155 35.52 35.84 9.97
N SER A 156 35.27 35.89 8.67
CA SER A 156 36.02 35.49 7.48
C SER A 156 37.12 36.48 7.01
N GLU A 157 37.74 36.14 5.87
CA GLU A 157 38.67 36.91 5.00
C GLU A 157 40.17 36.78 5.35
N SER A 158 41.15 36.69 4.45
CA SER A 158 41.21 36.71 2.98
C SER A 158 42.61 36.25 2.51
N SER A 159 42.68 35.79 1.26
CA SER A 159 43.82 35.77 0.31
C SER A 159 45.27 35.97 0.78
N ASP A 160 46.17 35.08 0.34
CA ASP A 160 47.45 35.53 -0.23
C ASP A 160 48.10 34.51 -1.19
N LYS A 161 48.98 35.06 -2.01
CA LYS A 161 49.48 34.62 -3.33
C LYS A 161 50.96 34.21 -3.23
N ALA A 162 51.35 33.09 -3.85
CA ALA A 162 52.70 32.84 -4.40
C ALA A 162 52.69 31.55 -5.24
#